data_AF-A0A7S1S0A9-F1
#
_entry.id   AF-A0A7S1S0A9-F1
#
_cell.length_a   1.000
_cell.length_b   1.000
_cell.length_c   1.000
_cell.angle_alpha   90.00
_cell.angle_beta   90.00
_cell.angle_gamma   90.00
#
_symmetry.space_group_name_H-M   'P 1'
#
loop_
_entity.id
_entity.type
_entity.pdbx_description
1 polymer ?
#
loop_
_entity_poly.entity_id
_entity_poly.type
_entity_poly.pdbx_seq_one_letter_code
_entity_poly.pdbx_strand_id
1 'polypeptide(L)'
;MAIIKGQYFLDCLEQNKPFTHRAQIEAEAPGSIFEGKEAAKLWYKYGHMFLLVVSYCWLSKEHPDPNMFYLPYLKNVIEGMKAEYAIREVGIILDYTSFYQEPRSDDQQTSFKECLKLINVPYGHKDVTAVKFVTVPTDEKRT
;
A
#
# COMPACT_ATOMS: atom_id res chain seq x y z
N MET A 1 -10.44 -4.62 -2.98
CA MET A 1 -9.09 -4.06 -2.83
C MET A 1 -8.68 -4.17 -1.37
N ALA A 2 -7.51 -4.71 -1.07
CA ALA A 2 -7.05 -4.81 0.32
C ALA A 2 -6.45 -3.47 0.78
N ILE A 3 -6.74 -3.08 2.02
CA ILE A 3 -6.17 -1.89 2.68
C ILE A 3 -5.18 -2.41 3.72
N ILE A 4 -3.92 -2.03 3.56
CA ILE A 4 -2.81 -2.51 4.37
C ILE A 4 -2.55 -1.53 5.50
N LYS A 5 -2.28 -2.02 6.70
CA LYS A 5 -1.89 -1.18 7.84
C LYS A 5 -0.55 -0.52 7.56
N GLY A 6 -0.41 0.76 7.89
CA GLY A 6 0.86 1.47 7.81
C GLY A 6 1.97 0.76 8.59
N GLN A 7 1.63 0.21 9.76
CA GLN A 7 2.58 -0.52 10.60
C GLN A 7 3.29 -1.66 9.87
N TYR A 8 2.62 -2.37 8.96
CA TYR A 8 3.23 -3.47 8.19
C TYR A 8 4.47 -3.01 7.40
N PHE A 9 4.42 -1.83 6.77
CA PHE A 9 5.55 -1.29 6.01
C PHE A 9 6.68 -0.82 6.93
N LEU A 10 6.34 -0.29 8.10
CA LEU A 10 7.32 0.09 9.13
C LEU A 10 8.07 -1.15 9.62
N ASP A 11 7.34 -2.22 9.94
CA ASP A 11 7.89 -3.49 10.39
C ASP A 11 8.79 -4.13 9.33
N CYS A 12 8.40 -4.05 8.05
CA CYS A 12 9.24 -4.52 6.94
C CYS A 12 10.59 -3.78 6.89
N LEU A 13 10.57 -2.45 7.05
CA LEU A 13 11.79 -1.66 7.05
C LEU A 13 12.67 -1.95 8.28
N GLU A 14 12.06 -2.07 9.46
CA GLU A 14 12.78 -2.42 10.70
C GLU A 14 13.45 -3.80 10.61
N GLN A 15 12.78 -4.75 9.96
CA GLN A 15 13.30 -6.10 9.70
C GLN A 15 14.26 -6.16 8.50
N ASN A 16 14.54 -5.02 7.85
CA ASN A 16 15.36 -4.93 6.65
C ASN A 16 14.94 -5.92 5.55
N LYS A 17 13.62 -6.03 5.32
CA LYS A 17 13.04 -6.91 4.31
C LYS A 17 12.05 -6.15 3.41
N PRO A 18 12.01 -6.43 2.10
CA PRO A 18 10.97 -5.89 1.24
C PRO A 18 9.59 -6.40 1.71
N PHE A 19 8.55 -5.60 1.47
CA PHE A 19 7.17 -6.06 1.67
C PHE A 19 6.81 -7.15 0.66
N THR A 20 5.87 -8.03 1.00
CA THR A 20 5.43 -9.09 0.09
C THR A 20 4.12 -8.73 -0.61
N HIS A 21 3.76 -9.48 -1.65
CA HIS A 21 2.52 -9.28 -2.38
C HIS A 21 1.30 -9.74 -1.57
N ARG A 22 0.11 -9.24 -1.91
CA ARG A 22 -1.15 -9.46 -1.18
C ARG A 22 -1.40 -10.88 -0.69
N ALA A 23 -1.08 -11.90 -1.49
CA ALA A 23 -1.41 -13.29 -1.17
C ALA A 23 -0.60 -13.85 0.00
N GLN A 24 0.58 -13.28 0.28
CA GLN A 24 1.50 -13.77 1.31
C GLN A 24 1.46 -12.93 2.59
N ILE A 25 0.93 -11.70 2.54
CA ILE A 25 0.94 -10.77 3.69
C ILE A 25 0.37 -11.41 4.96
N GLU A 26 -0.81 -12.03 4.91
CA GLU A 26 -1.43 -12.62 6.11
C GLU A 26 -0.73 -13.89 6.59
N ALA A 27 0.02 -14.58 5.73
CA ALA A 27 0.83 -15.73 6.12
C ALA A 27 2.13 -15.30 6.81
N GLU A 28 2.75 -14.21 6.34
CA GLU A 28 4.03 -13.70 6.85
C GLU A 28 3.88 -12.70 8.00
N ALA A 29 2.80 -11.93 8.01
CA ALA A 29 2.51 -10.87 8.98
C ALA A 29 1.00 -10.81 9.26
N PRO A 30 0.46 -11.78 10.04
CA PRO A 30 -0.97 -11.86 10.33
C PRO A 30 -1.56 -10.58 10.91
N GLY A 31 -2.72 -10.18 10.44
CA GLY A 31 -3.43 -8.97 10.88
C GLY A 31 -2.89 -7.68 10.28
N SER A 32 -2.02 -7.75 9.27
CA SER A 32 -1.50 -6.58 8.54
C SER A 32 -2.50 -6.01 7.53
N ILE A 33 -3.50 -6.78 7.12
CA ILE A 33 -4.61 -6.31 6.30
C ILE A 33 -5.77 -5.90 7.22
N PHE A 34 -6.36 -4.73 6.97
CA PHE A 34 -7.57 -4.34 7.69
C PHE A 34 -8.76 -5.24 7.34
N GLU A 35 -9.60 -5.52 8.34
CA GLU A 35 -10.95 -6.03 8.09
C GLU A 35 -11.78 -4.93 7.40
N GLY A 36 -12.62 -5.32 6.44
CA GLY A 36 -13.31 -4.39 5.56
C GLY A 36 -14.24 -3.41 6.29
N LYS A 37 -15.00 -3.87 7.28
CA LYS A 37 -15.88 -2.99 8.07
C LYS A 37 -15.09 -2.06 8.98
N GLU A 38 -14.00 -2.53 9.56
CA GLU A 38 -13.07 -1.70 10.34
C GLU A 38 -12.48 -0.58 9.49
N ALA A 39 -11.91 -0.91 8.32
CA ALA A 39 -11.36 0.08 7.40
C ALA A 39 -12.41 1.10 6.97
N ALA A 40 -13.62 0.65 6.63
CA ALA A 40 -14.72 1.54 6.25
C ALA A 40 -15.12 2.48 7.39
N LYS A 41 -15.16 2.00 8.64
CA LYS A 41 -15.46 2.82 9.82
C LYS A 41 -14.38 3.88 10.06
N LEU A 42 -13.11 3.51 9.95
CA LEU A 42 -11.99 4.45 10.10
C LEU A 42 -11.99 5.49 8.98
N TRP A 43 -12.25 5.07 7.74
CA TRP A 43 -12.35 5.95 6.59
C TRP A 43 -13.53 6.92 6.70
N TYR A 44 -14.71 6.46 7.13
CA TYR A 44 -15.85 7.34 7.37
C TYR A 44 -15.56 8.38 8.45
N LYS A 45 -14.80 8.01 9.48
CA LYS A 45 -14.47 8.90 10.60
C LYS A 45 -13.38 9.92 10.27
N TYR A 46 -12.34 9.50 9.56
CA TYR A 46 -11.11 10.28 9.39
C TYR A 46 -10.81 10.67 7.94
N GLY A 47 -11.47 10.07 6.95
CA GLY A 47 -11.32 10.39 5.54
C GLY A 47 -9.86 10.36 5.07
N HIS A 48 -9.44 11.46 4.46
CA HIS A 48 -8.09 11.63 3.89
C HIS A 48 -6.97 11.60 4.94
N MET A 49 -7.30 11.80 6.22
CA MET A 49 -6.33 11.69 7.31
C MET A 49 -5.95 10.22 7.57
N PHE A 50 -6.82 9.26 7.22
CA PHE A 50 -6.60 7.82 7.47
C PHE A 50 -6.15 7.06 6.23
N LEU A 51 -6.83 7.26 5.09
CA LEU A 51 -6.63 6.42 3.91
C LEU A 51 -5.70 7.09 2.89
N LEU A 52 -4.59 6.42 2.60
CA LEU A 52 -3.61 6.84 1.61
C LEU A 52 -3.67 5.93 0.39
N VAL A 53 -3.48 6.50 -0.79
CA VAL A 53 -3.16 5.77 -2.01
C VAL A 53 -1.76 6.14 -2.46
N VAL A 54 -0.90 5.14 -2.64
CA VAL A 54 0.53 5.32 -2.90
C VAL A 54 0.87 4.83 -4.30
N SER A 55 1.54 5.68 -5.07
CA SER A 55 1.99 5.37 -6.43
C SER A 55 3.46 5.74 -6.64
N TYR A 56 4.19 4.86 -7.31
CA TYR A 56 5.56 5.10 -7.74
C TYR A 56 5.95 4.14 -8.87
N CYS A 57 7.07 4.42 -9.53
CA CYS A 57 7.57 3.56 -10.60
C CYS A 57 8.12 2.25 -10.04
N TRP A 58 7.67 1.13 -10.61
CA TRP A 58 8.26 -0.17 -10.33
C TRP A 58 9.73 -0.20 -10.78
N LEU A 59 10.60 -0.76 -9.93
CA LEU A 59 12.05 -0.89 -10.17
C LEU A 59 12.46 -2.28 -10.66
N SER A 60 11.56 -3.26 -10.60
CA SER A 60 11.75 -4.54 -11.28
C SER A 60 10.41 -5.09 -11.75
N LYS A 61 10.44 -6.18 -12.53
CA LYS A 61 9.24 -6.85 -13.01
C LYS A 61 8.57 -7.68 -11.90
N GLU A 62 9.37 -8.22 -10.99
CA GLU A 62 8.94 -9.13 -9.94
C GLU A 62 8.44 -8.39 -8.70
N HIS A 63 9.05 -7.24 -8.38
CA HIS A 63 8.73 -6.48 -7.18
C HIS A 63 8.85 -4.97 -7.45
N PRO A 64 7.92 -4.13 -6.98
CA PRO A 64 7.96 -2.69 -7.28
C PRO A 64 9.12 -1.95 -6.61
N ASP A 65 9.62 -2.46 -5.47
CA ASP A 65 10.69 -1.86 -4.67
C ASP A 65 11.67 -2.92 -4.08
N PRO A 66 12.39 -3.69 -4.92
CA PRO A 66 13.12 -4.89 -4.50
C PRO A 66 14.25 -4.59 -3.50
N ASN A 67 14.85 -3.40 -3.63
CA ASN A 67 15.96 -2.94 -2.79
C ASN A 67 15.51 -1.96 -1.69
N MET A 68 14.18 -1.86 -1.44
CA MET A 68 13.61 -0.96 -0.42
C MET A 68 14.01 0.50 -0.61
N PHE A 69 14.17 0.97 -1.84
CA PHE A 69 14.48 2.35 -2.15
C PHE A 69 13.35 3.29 -1.70
N TYR A 70 12.09 2.92 -1.93
CA TYR A 70 10.92 3.74 -1.57
C TYR A 70 10.47 3.55 -0.13
N LEU A 71 10.71 2.38 0.46
CA LEU A 71 10.21 2.04 1.78
C LEU A 71 10.59 3.06 2.90
N PRO A 72 11.81 3.63 2.96
CA PRO A 72 12.14 4.72 3.87
C PRO A 72 11.31 6.00 3.67
N TYR A 73 10.99 6.34 2.41
CA TYR A 73 10.13 7.48 2.10
C TYR A 73 8.69 7.22 2.54
N LEU A 74 8.21 5.99 2.31
CA LEU A 74 6.90 5.57 2.78
C LEU A 74 6.80 5.61 4.31
N LYS A 75 7.85 5.19 5.03
CA LYS A 75 7.93 5.37 6.49
C LYS A 75 7.74 6.83 6.90
N ASN A 76 8.47 7.76 6.29
CA ASN A 76 8.38 9.18 6.62
C ASN A 76 6.95 9.72 6.38
N VAL A 77 6.29 9.28 5.32
CA VAL A 77 4.89 9.62 5.04
C VAL A 77 3.96 9.06 6.12
N ILE A 78 4.10 7.79 6.47
CA ILE A 78 3.26 7.12 7.49
C ILE A 78 3.41 7.80 8.84
N GLU A 79 4.64 8.02 9.29
CA GLU A 79 4.93 8.66 10.58
C GLU A 79 4.46 10.12 10.60
N GLY A 80 4.65 10.84 9.49
CA GLY A 80 4.14 12.20 9.33
C GLY A 80 2.63 12.27 9.45
N MET A 81 1.89 11.39 8.76
CA MET A 81 0.42 11.31 8.86
C MET A 81 -0.04 10.96 10.28
N LYS A 82 0.61 9.99 10.93
CA LYS A 82 0.30 9.58 12.31
C LYS A 82 0.52 10.73 13.29
N ALA A 83 1.60 11.48 13.14
CA ALA A 83 1.94 12.62 13.99
C ALA A 83 0.98 13.81 13.77
N GLU A 84 0.79 14.23 12.51
CA GLU A 84 -0.02 15.40 12.15
C GLU A 84 -1.47 15.25 12.62
N TYR A 85 -2.04 14.06 12.44
CA TYR A 85 -3.46 13.81 12.76
C TYR A 85 -3.68 13.10 14.09
N ALA A 86 -2.61 12.87 14.88
CA ALA A 86 -2.65 12.13 16.14
C ALA A 86 -3.40 10.77 16.04
N ILE A 87 -3.25 10.09 14.90
CA ILE A 87 -3.87 8.79 14.64
C ILE A 87 -2.89 7.66 14.91
N ARG A 88 -3.40 6.54 15.43
CA ARG A 88 -2.57 5.38 15.77
C ARG A 88 -2.16 4.58 14.54
N GLU A 89 -2.96 4.60 13.50
CA GLU A 89 -2.77 3.78 12.30
C GLU A 89 -3.36 4.46 11.07
N VAL A 90 -2.76 4.19 9.91
CA VAL A 90 -3.22 4.59 8.59
C VAL A 90 -3.52 3.37 7.72
N GLY A 91 -4.46 3.53 6.79
CA GLY A 91 -4.72 2.56 5.73
C GLY A 91 -3.96 2.94 4.47
N ILE A 92 -3.30 1.96 3.85
CA ILE A 92 -2.53 2.15 2.63
C ILE A 92 -3.10 1.29 1.51
N ILE A 93 -3.36 1.94 0.39
CA ILE A 93 -3.62 1.31 -0.90
C ILE A 93 -2.34 1.45 -1.72
N LEU A 94 -1.72 0.32 -2.03
CA LEU A 94 -0.56 0.20 -2.91
C LEU A 94 -0.77 -1.02 -3.80
N ASP A 95 -0.79 -0.85 -5.11
CA ASP A 95 -1.26 -1.86 -6.07
C ASP A 95 -0.69 -3.26 -5.79
N TYR A 96 0.62 -3.37 -5.57
CA TYR A 96 1.30 -4.64 -5.33
C TYR A 96 0.79 -5.40 -4.09
N THR A 97 0.52 -4.69 -2.99
CA THR A 97 0.03 -5.25 -1.73
C THR A 97 -1.49 -5.30 -1.66
N SER A 98 -2.19 -4.45 -2.43
CA SER A 98 -3.64 -4.31 -2.42
C SER A 98 -4.36 -5.21 -3.43
N PHE A 99 -3.63 -5.72 -4.43
CA PHE A 99 -4.12 -6.57 -5.53
C PHE A 99 -3.41 -7.93 -5.49
N TYR A 100 -4.12 -8.98 -5.90
CA TYR A 100 -3.48 -10.28 -6.10
C TYR A 100 -2.59 -10.22 -7.34
N GLN A 101 -1.33 -10.64 -7.19
CA GLN A 101 -0.34 -10.79 -8.25
C GLN A 101 -0.38 -12.22 -8.80
N GLU A 102 0.17 -12.44 -9.99
CA GLU A 102 0.31 -13.79 -10.55
C GLU A 102 1.33 -14.63 -9.74
N PRO A 103 1.13 -15.96 -9.63
CA PRO A 103 -0.02 -16.73 -10.11
C PRO A 103 -1.28 -16.54 -9.25
N ARG A 104 -2.44 -16.39 -9.89
CA ARG A 104 -3.74 -16.21 -9.22
C ARG A 104 -4.63 -17.45 -9.30
N SER A 105 -5.36 -17.75 -8.23
CA SER A 105 -6.55 -18.62 -8.30
C SER A 105 -7.70 -17.93 -9.03
N ASP A 106 -8.75 -18.68 -9.41
CA ASP A 106 -9.93 -18.11 -10.08
C ASP A 106 -10.63 -17.02 -9.24
N ASP A 107 -10.70 -17.21 -7.93
CA ASP A 107 -11.25 -16.22 -6.98
C ASP A 107 -10.37 -14.97 -6.90
N GLN A 108 -9.05 -15.16 -6.85
CA GLN A 108 -8.09 -14.06 -6.85
C GLN A 108 -8.12 -13.29 -8.16
N GLN A 109 -8.32 -13.98 -9.28
CA GLN A 109 -8.46 -13.39 -10.61
C GLN A 109 -9.74 -12.56 -10.72
N THR A 110 -10.85 -13.06 -10.17
CA THR A 110 -12.10 -12.30 -10.08
C THR A 110 -11.91 -11.06 -9.22
N SER A 111 -11.31 -11.21 -8.03
CA SER A 111 -11.01 -10.09 -7.13
C SER A 111 -10.11 -9.04 -7.80
N PHE A 112 -9.09 -9.48 -8.54
CA PHE A 112 -8.20 -8.58 -9.27
C PHE A 112 -8.93 -7.76 -10.32
N LYS A 113 -9.77 -8.40 -11.16
CA LYS A 113 -10.56 -7.69 -12.19
C LYS A 113 -11.47 -6.63 -11.59
N GLU A 114 -12.11 -6.93 -10.46
CA GLU A 114 -12.94 -5.95 -9.76
C GLU A 114 -12.12 -4.79 -9.18
N CYS A 115 -10.96 -5.09 -8.59
CA CYS A 115 -10.07 -4.03 -8.09
C CYS A 115 -9.56 -3.14 -9.24
N LEU A 116 -9.25 -3.72 -10.40
CA LEU A 116 -8.73 -2.99 -11.56
C LEU A 116 -9.73 -1.98 -12.13
N LYS A 117 -11.04 -2.30 -12.11
CA LYS A 117 -12.09 -1.35 -12.51
C LYS A 117 -12.17 -0.12 -11.59
N LEU A 118 -11.75 -0.28 -10.33
CA LEU A 118 -11.96 0.71 -9.28
C LEU A 118 -10.68 1.47 -8.89
N ILE A 119 -9.50 1.08 -9.40
CA ILE A 119 -8.23 1.63 -8.90
C ILE A 119 -8.10 3.14 -9.06
N ASN A 120 -8.73 3.71 -10.09
CA ASN A 120 -8.72 5.17 -10.30
C ASN A 120 -9.59 5.93 -9.28
N VAL A 121 -10.51 5.25 -8.59
CA VAL A 121 -11.42 5.89 -7.63
C VAL A 121 -10.66 6.46 -6.43
N PRO A 122 -9.82 5.69 -5.70
CA PRO A 122 -9.00 6.25 -4.61
C PRO A 122 -8.16 7.47 -5.02
N TYR A 123 -7.58 7.48 -6.22
CA TYR A 123 -6.74 8.60 -6.68
C TYR A 123 -7.51 9.90 -6.88
N GLY A 124 -8.82 9.83 -7.19
CA GLY A 124 -9.67 11.00 -7.39
C GLY A 124 -10.57 11.35 -6.21
N HIS A 125 -10.56 10.57 -5.14
CA HIS A 125 -11.51 10.73 -4.04
C HIS A 125 -11.00 11.75 -3.01
N LYS A 126 -11.81 12.78 -2.72
CA LYS A 126 -11.47 13.87 -1.78
C LYS A 126 -11.09 13.39 -0.36
N ASP A 127 -11.61 12.25 0.05
CA ASP A 127 -11.35 11.64 1.36
C ASP A 127 -10.22 10.60 1.30
N VAL A 128 -9.35 10.65 0.31
CA VAL A 128 -8.14 9.82 0.20
C VAL A 128 -6.95 10.73 -0.07
N THR A 129 -5.86 10.54 0.68
CA THR A 129 -4.61 11.25 0.43
C THR A 129 -3.80 10.52 -0.64
N ALA A 130 -3.58 11.15 -1.78
CA ALA A 130 -2.74 10.60 -2.84
C ALA A 130 -1.26 10.97 -2.62
N VAL A 131 -0.40 9.96 -2.54
CA VAL A 131 1.05 10.11 -2.37
C VAL A 131 1.73 9.54 -3.60
N LYS A 132 2.55 10.37 -4.27
CA LYS A 132 3.30 9.96 -5.45
C LYS A 132 4.80 10.18 -5.23
N PHE A 133 5.59 9.11 -5.30
CA PHE A 133 7.04 9.25 -5.37
C PHE A 133 7.47 9.43 -6.83
N VAL A 134 8.20 10.50 -7.08
CA VAL A 134 8.63 10.92 -8.43
C VAL A 134 10.11 10.67 -8.69
N THR A 135 10.87 10.31 -7.66
CA THR A 135 12.31 10.01 -7.74
C THR A 135 12.53 8.51 -7.97
N VAL A 136 13.65 8.16 -8.59
CA VAL A 136 14.14 6.77 -8.73
C VAL A 136 15.62 6.69 -8.35
N PRO A 137 16.16 5.48 -8.12
CA PRO A 137 17.61 5.28 -8.04
C PRO A 137 18.33 5.88 -9.24
N THR A 138 19.51 6.46 -9.01
CA THR A 138 20.29 7.14 -10.06
C THR A 138 20.80 6.20 -11.15
N ASP A 139 20.92 4.92 -10.83
CA ASP A 139 21.34 3.83 -11.70
C ASP A 139 20.16 3.18 -12.46
N GLU A 140 18.92 3.58 -12.16
CA GLU A 140 17.72 3.08 -12.82
C GLU A 140 17.66 3.57 -14.28
N LYS A 141 17.84 2.66 -15.24
CA LYS A 141 17.81 2.99 -16.67
C LYS A 141 16.37 3.12 -17.14
N ARG A 142 15.94 4.35 -17.45
CA ARG A 142 14.67 4.60 -18.15
C ARG A 142 14.87 4.41 -19.65
N THR A 143 14.32 3.34 -20.21
CA THR A 143 14.21 3.13 -21.67
C THR A 143 12.93 3.73 -22.20
#